data_AF-A0A6C0LDY4-F1
#
_entry.id   AF-A0A6C0LDY4-F1
#
_cell.length_a   1.000
_cell.length_b   1.000
_cell.length_c   1.000
_cell.angle_alpha   90.00
_cell.angle_beta   90.00
_cell.angle_gamma   90.00
#
_symmetry.space_group_name_H-M   'P 1'
#
loop_
_entity.id
_entity.type
_entity.pdbx_description
1 polymer ?
#
loop_
_entity_poly.entity_id
_entity_poly.type
_entity_poly.pdbx_seq_one_letter_code
_entity_poly.pdbx_strand_id
1 'polypeptide(L)'
;MKWSIFFVNILIHVGVMALFLTVFFFTIAQYFEKKIIEDQIDFVIDDFVGNSLKPVPETTKNEIKNEINSAFDKQDLSKADESVIKENKEVSKKAWIFVSTLLSIIFVIVVIFGLKYKWERYYLKFLFNSALISLIFVAITETLFMFLIAQNYLSADPNQIKMKIIDTIGSNTCDPCKHPECIGSITAICPKP
;
A
#
# COMPACT_ATOMS: atom_id res chain seq x y z
N MET A 1 -32.38 -10.30 -30.54
CA MET A 1 -32.46 -8.98 -29.90
C MET A 1 -32.32 -9.05 -28.37
N LYS A 2 -33.12 -9.84 -27.64
CA LYS A 2 -32.99 -9.94 -26.17
C LYS A 2 -31.63 -10.48 -25.69
N TRP A 3 -31.11 -11.51 -26.36
CA TRP A 3 -29.79 -12.08 -26.05
C TRP A 3 -28.63 -11.11 -26.26
N SER A 4 -28.64 -10.32 -27.34
CA SER A 4 -27.56 -9.35 -27.58
C SER A 4 -27.51 -8.26 -26.52
N ILE A 5 -28.67 -7.77 -26.08
CA ILE A 5 -28.75 -6.77 -25.01
C ILE A 5 -28.23 -7.36 -23.70
N PHE A 6 -28.57 -8.62 -23.39
CA PHE A 6 -28.09 -9.30 -22.20
C PHE A 6 -26.55 -9.45 -22.17
N PHE A 7 -25.95 -9.96 -23.26
CA PHE A 7 -24.49 -10.11 -23.33
C PHE A 7 -23.75 -8.77 -23.22
N VAL A 8 -24.23 -7.75 -23.93
CA VAL A 8 -23.63 -6.42 -23.87
C VAL A 8 -23.81 -5.79 -22.50
N ASN A 9 -24.92 -6.05 -21.80
CA ASN A 9 -25.12 -5.60 -20.43
C ASN A 9 -24.04 -6.15 -19.50
N ILE A 10 -23.74 -7.45 -19.59
CA ILE A 10 -22.67 -8.08 -18.80
C ILE A 10 -21.32 -7.43 -19.13
N LEU A 11 -21.00 -7.26 -20.42
CA LEU A 11 -19.73 -6.66 -20.83
C LEU A 11 -19.56 -5.23 -20.32
N ILE A 12 -20.62 -4.41 -20.39
CA ILE A 12 -20.58 -3.04 -19.85
C ILE A 12 -20.36 -3.06 -18.34
N HIS A 13 -21.04 -3.95 -17.61
CA HIS A 13 -20.83 -4.09 -16.17
C HIS A 13 -19.37 -4.44 -15.87
N VAL A 14 -18.81 -5.45 -16.54
CA VAL A 14 -17.40 -5.85 -16.36
C VAL A 14 -16.45 -4.69 -16.67
N GLY A 15 -16.67 -3.96 -17.77
CA GLY A 15 -15.82 -2.83 -18.15
C GLY A 15 -15.87 -1.67 -17.16
N VAL A 16 -17.08 -1.28 -16.73
CA VAL A 16 -17.28 -0.20 -15.76
C VAL A 16 -16.69 -0.58 -14.39
N MET A 17 -16.86 -1.82 -13.96
CA MET A 17 -16.27 -2.32 -12.71
C MET A 17 -14.74 -2.36 -12.78
N ALA A 18 -14.17 -2.87 -13.87
CA ALA A 18 -12.71 -2.89 -14.06
C ALA A 18 -12.12 -1.48 -14.06
N LEU A 19 -12.78 -0.52 -14.70
CA LEU A 19 -12.39 0.89 -14.69
C LEU A 19 -12.44 1.46 -13.27
N PHE A 20 -13.56 1.23 -12.56
CA PHE A 20 -13.71 1.69 -11.19
C PHE A 20 -12.66 1.12 -10.26
N LEU A 21 -12.46 -0.20 -10.26
CA LEU A 21 -11.48 -0.86 -9.38
C LEU A 21 -10.06 -0.35 -9.66
N THR A 22 -9.72 -0.10 -10.93
CA THR A 22 -8.43 0.48 -11.29
C THR A 22 -8.26 1.88 -10.73
N VAL A 23 -9.27 2.75 -10.92
CA VAL A 23 -9.24 4.10 -10.34
C VAL A 23 -9.18 4.03 -8.82
N PHE A 24 -10.04 3.24 -8.19
CA PHE A 24 -10.13 3.07 -6.76
C PHE A 24 -8.79 2.62 -6.16
N PHE A 25 -8.14 1.61 -6.76
CA PHE A 25 -6.87 1.08 -6.30
C PHE A 25 -5.75 2.13 -6.38
N PHE A 26 -5.55 2.75 -7.54
CA PHE A 26 -4.45 3.69 -7.76
C PHE A 26 -4.69 5.10 -7.20
N THR A 27 -5.87 5.39 -6.64
CA THR A 27 -6.14 6.70 -6.03
C THR A 27 -6.40 6.57 -4.54
N ILE A 28 -7.37 5.73 -4.15
CA ILE A 28 -7.83 5.63 -2.78
C ILE A 28 -7.00 4.58 -2.03
N ALA A 29 -6.93 3.35 -2.55
CA ALA A 29 -6.24 2.26 -1.84
C ALA A 29 -4.76 2.59 -1.61
N GLN A 30 -4.05 3.07 -2.63
CA GLN A 30 -2.65 3.48 -2.51
C GLN A 30 -2.44 4.58 -1.45
N TYR A 31 -3.35 5.56 -1.37
CA TYR A 31 -3.26 6.63 -0.37
C TYR A 31 -3.43 6.08 1.04
N PHE A 32 -4.41 5.20 1.25
CA PHE A 32 -4.65 4.58 2.55
C PHE A 32 -3.56 3.59 2.94
N GLU A 33 -3.03 2.82 2.00
CA GLU A 33 -1.91 1.90 2.22
C GLU A 33 -0.69 2.64 2.77
N LYS A 34 -0.33 3.79 2.17
CA LYS A 34 0.75 4.63 2.68
C LYS A 34 0.52 5.02 4.14
N LYS A 35 -0.67 5.52 4.46
CA LYS A 35 -1.02 5.92 5.83
C LYS A 35 -0.96 4.74 6.81
N ILE A 36 -1.49 3.58 6.42
CA ILE A 36 -1.48 2.37 7.24
C ILE A 36 -0.04 1.92 7.53
N ILE A 37 0.86 2.00 6.53
CA ILE A 37 2.28 1.65 6.73
C ILE A 37 2.95 2.64 7.69
N GLU A 38 2.71 3.95 7.54
CA GLU A 38 3.22 4.97 8.49
C GLU A 38 2.75 4.68 9.92
N ASP A 39 1.45 4.44 10.11
CA ASP A 39 0.85 4.11 11.42
C ASP A 39 1.44 2.80 12.00
N GLN A 40 1.73 1.80 11.16
CA GLN A 40 2.37 0.54 11.59
C GLN A 40 3.83 0.72 12.00
N ILE A 41 4.60 1.55 11.29
CA ILE A 41 6.00 1.84 11.64
C ILE A 41 6.04 2.56 12.99
N ASP A 42 5.19 3.58 13.17
CA ASP A 42 5.07 4.30 14.44
C ASP A 42 4.70 3.36 15.59
N PHE A 43 3.75 2.46 15.36
CA PHE A 43 3.37 1.43 16.35
C PHE A 43 4.56 0.52 16.72
N VAL A 44 5.35 0.06 15.75
CA VAL A 44 6.51 -0.80 16.02
C VAL A 44 7.58 -0.06 16.81
N ILE A 45 7.85 1.20 16.49
CA ILE A 45 8.80 2.04 17.23
C ILE A 45 8.31 2.25 18.67
N ASP A 46 7.03 2.60 18.84
CA ASP A 46 6.43 2.82 20.16
C ASP A 46 6.40 1.55 21.01
N ASP A 47 6.09 0.40 20.40
CA ASP A 47 6.11 -0.89 21.07
C ASP A 47 7.55 -1.34 21.40
N PHE A 48 8.53 -1.08 20.54
CA PHE A 48 9.94 -1.37 20.84
C PHE A 48 10.46 -0.50 21.99
N VAL A 49 10.30 0.82 21.92
CA VAL A 49 10.79 1.76 22.92
C VAL A 49 9.98 1.64 24.23
N GLY A 50 8.67 1.46 24.14
CA GLY A 50 7.79 1.36 25.29
C GLY A 50 7.89 0.02 26.01
N ASN A 51 7.76 -1.10 25.28
CA ASN A 51 7.65 -2.43 25.88
C ASN A 51 8.97 -3.20 25.95
N SER A 52 9.87 -3.07 24.97
CA SER A 52 11.16 -3.78 25.00
C SER A 52 12.20 -3.06 25.88
N LEU A 53 12.13 -1.72 25.97
CA LEU A 53 12.99 -0.90 26.84
C LEU A 53 12.28 -0.44 28.13
N LYS A 54 11.36 -1.25 28.66
CA LYS A 54 10.62 -0.96 29.92
C LYS A 54 11.47 -0.41 31.07
N PRO A 55 12.70 -0.92 31.34
CA PRO A 55 13.52 -0.45 32.46
C PRO A 55 14.09 0.97 32.27
N VAL A 56 14.04 1.53 31.05
CA VAL A 56 14.64 2.82 30.72
C VAL A 56 13.70 3.96 31.15
N PRO A 57 14.21 5.06 31.76
CA PRO A 57 13.41 6.24 32.09
C PRO A 57 12.76 6.87 30.86
N GLU A 58 11.55 7.44 31.01
CA GLU A 58 10.79 8.06 29.91
C GLU A 58 11.53 9.20 29.21
N THR A 59 12.37 9.95 29.93
CA THR A 59 13.22 11.00 29.34
C THR A 59 14.19 10.41 28.30
N THR A 60 14.83 9.30 28.63
CA THR A 60 15.77 8.61 27.75
C THR A 60 15.04 7.87 26.63
N LYS A 61 13.81 7.37 26.85
CA LYS A 61 12.97 6.80 25.79
C LYS A 61 12.63 7.83 24.71
N ASN A 62 12.29 9.06 25.10
CA ASN A 62 12.01 10.14 24.16
C ASN A 62 13.27 10.56 23.38
N GLU A 63 14.43 10.59 24.02
CA GLU A 63 15.71 10.81 23.35
C GLU A 63 16.01 9.72 22.32
N ILE A 64 15.81 8.44 22.68
CA ILE A 64 15.98 7.30 21.77
C ILE A 64 15.02 7.40 20.58
N LYS A 65 13.74 7.72 20.81
CA LYS A 65 12.75 7.89 19.73
C LYS A 65 13.16 9.03 18.77
N ASN A 66 13.63 10.14 19.32
CA ASN A 66 14.09 11.28 18.52
C ASN A 66 15.36 10.96 17.72
N GLU A 67 16.31 10.22 18.30
CA GLU A 67 17.52 9.77 17.58
C GLU A 67 17.19 8.76 16.48
N ILE A 68 16.27 7.82 16.73
CA ILE A 68 15.80 6.88 15.70
C ILE A 68 15.18 7.64 14.53
N ASN A 69 14.25 8.56 14.81
CA ASN A 69 13.62 9.38 13.76
C ASN A 69 14.64 10.23 13.01
N SER A 70 15.58 10.87 13.73
CA SER A 70 16.65 11.66 13.14
C SER A 70 17.62 10.82 12.30
N ALA A 71 17.82 9.55 12.64
CA ALA A 71 18.64 8.63 11.86
C ALA A 71 17.97 8.25 10.54
N PHE A 72 16.65 8.02 10.55
CA PHE A 72 15.88 7.82 9.32
C PHE A 72 15.91 9.07 8.43
N ASP A 73 15.79 10.27 9.00
CA ASP A 73 15.84 11.54 8.25
C ASP A 73 17.23 11.81 7.63
N LYS A 74 18.30 11.36 8.28
CA LYS A 74 19.68 11.52 7.77
C LYS A 74 20.07 10.44 6.74
N GLN A 75 19.34 9.33 6.69
CA GLN A 75 19.62 8.27 5.74
C GLN A 75 19.09 8.65 4.36
N ASP A 76 19.99 8.73 3.38
CA ASP A 76 19.57 8.94 1.99
C ASP A 76 18.92 7.68 1.43
N LEU A 77 17.59 7.65 1.49
CA LEU A 77 16.75 6.59 0.91
C LEU A 77 16.24 6.96 -0.49
N SER A 78 16.71 8.08 -1.07
CA SER A 78 16.19 8.59 -2.36
C SER A 78 16.26 7.57 -3.50
N LYS A 79 17.30 6.72 -3.52
CA LYS A 79 17.42 5.64 -4.52
C LYS A 79 16.38 4.54 -4.34
N ALA A 80 16.10 4.17 -3.09
CA ALA A 80 15.06 3.18 -2.79
C ALA A 80 13.68 3.74 -3.13
N ASP A 81 13.42 4.99 -2.75
CA ASP A 81 12.19 5.70 -3.11
C ASP A 81 12.01 5.80 -4.62
N GLU A 82 13.07 6.14 -5.35
CA GLU A 82 13.02 6.22 -6.81
C GLU A 82 12.72 4.85 -7.45
N SER A 83 13.29 3.76 -6.93
CA SER A 83 12.96 2.41 -7.40
C SER A 83 11.49 2.06 -7.18
N VAL A 84 10.95 2.34 -6.00
CA VAL A 84 9.55 2.06 -5.67
C VAL A 84 8.61 2.92 -6.52
N ILE A 85 8.93 4.21 -6.73
CA ILE A 85 8.14 5.10 -7.59
C ILE A 85 8.15 4.60 -9.04
N LYS A 86 9.30 4.14 -9.55
CA LYS A 86 9.41 3.58 -10.90
C LYS A 86 8.57 2.31 -11.05
N GLU A 87 8.71 1.36 -10.15
CA GLU A 87 7.94 0.11 -10.18
C GLU A 87 6.44 0.36 -10.09
N ASN A 88 6.00 1.22 -9.17
CA ASN A 88 4.59 1.60 -9.04
C ASN A 88 4.05 2.28 -10.31
N LYS A 89 4.85 3.15 -10.93
CA LYS A 89 4.48 3.79 -12.19
C LYS A 89 4.37 2.78 -13.34
N GLU A 90 5.25 1.79 -13.40
CA GLU A 90 5.16 0.71 -14.39
C GLU A 90 3.91 -0.15 -14.20
N VAL A 91 3.62 -0.55 -12.96
CA VAL A 91 2.41 -1.33 -12.63
C VAL A 91 1.15 -0.54 -12.97
N SER A 92 1.09 0.73 -12.57
CA SER A 92 -0.03 1.62 -12.90
C SER A 92 -0.21 1.76 -14.41
N LYS A 93 0.88 1.97 -15.16
CA LYS A 93 0.84 2.06 -16.62
C LYS A 93 0.31 0.77 -17.25
N LYS A 94 0.77 -0.39 -16.81
CA LYS A 94 0.30 -1.70 -17.30
C LYS A 94 -1.20 -1.89 -17.05
N ALA A 95 -1.68 -1.52 -15.86
CA ALA A 95 -3.10 -1.60 -15.53
C ALA A 95 -3.95 -0.65 -16.38
N TRP A 96 -3.52 0.59 -16.58
CA TRP A 96 -4.22 1.55 -17.44
C TRP A 96 -4.27 1.12 -18.90
N ILE A 97 -3.18 0.53 -19.42
CA ILE A 97 -3.16 -0.05 -20.78
C ILE A 97 -4.20 -1.17 -20.87
N PHE A 98 -4.21 -2.10 -19.91
CA PHE A 98 -5.15 -3.22 -19.90
C PHE A 98 -6.61 -2.73 -19.89
N VAL A 99 -6.95 -1.81 -18.99
CA VAL A 99 -8.32 -1.26 -18.87
C VAL A 99 -8.72 -0.50 -20.13
N SER A 100 -7.82 0.31 -20.69
CA SER A 100 -8.06 1.03 -21.94
C SER A 100 -8.33 0.08 -23.10
N THR A 101 -7.54 -1.00 -23.22
CA THR A 101 -7.74 -2.03 -24.24
C THR A 101 -9.08 -2.74 -24.05
N LEU A 102 -9.41 -3.14 -22.82
CA LEU A 102 -10.69 -3.80 -22.49
C LEU A 102 -11.89 -2.91 -22.85
N LEU A 103 -11.88 -1.64 -22.42
CA LEU A 103 -12.95 -0.69 -22.73
C LEU A 103 -13.07 -0.44 -24.23
N SER A 104 -11.96 -0.38 -24.96
CA SER A 104 -11.98 -0.23 -26.42
C SER A 104 -12.66 -1.41 -27.11
N ILE A 105 -12.37 -2.64 -26.66
CA ILE A 105 -13.01 -3.86 -27.19
C ILE A 105 -14.52 -3.83 -26.89
N ILE A 106 -14.90 -3.51 -25.65
CA ILE A 106 -16.32 -3.42 -25.26
C ILE A 106 -17.04 -2.36 -26.09
N PHE A 107 -16.43 -1.19 -26.30
CA PHE A 107 -17.00 -0.11 -27.10
C PHE A 107 -17.26 -0.55 -28.54
N VAL A 108 -16.28 -1.22 -29.18
CA VAL A 108 -16.45 -1.76 -30.54
C VAL A 108 -17.60 -2.77 -30.60
N ILE A 109 -17.70 -3.68 -29.62
CA ILE A 109 -18.80 -4.66 -29.54
C ILE A 109 -20.14 -3.94 -29.41
N VAL A 110 -20.26 -2.96 -28.51
CA VAL A 110 -21.50 -2.18 -28.30
C VAL A 110 -21.93 -1.50 -29.60
N VAL A 111 -21.00 -0.88 -30.34
CA VAL A 111 -21.29 -0.19 -31.61
C VAL A 111 -21.76 -1.19 -32.67
N ILE A 112 -21.04 -2.31 -32.87
CA ILE A 112 -21.41 -3.33 -33.86
C ILE A 112 -22.81 -3.89 -33.58
N PHE A 113 -23.08 -4.24 -32.33
CA PHE A 113 -24.38 -4.79 -31.93
C PHE A 113 -25.49 -3.75 -32.01
N GLY A 114 -25.23 -2.50 -31.58
CA GLY A 114 -26.18 -1.41 -31.68
C GLY A 114 -26.61 -1.12 -33.12
N LEU A 115 -25.66 -1.10 -34.06
CA LEU A 115 -25.93 -0.91 -35.49
C LEU A 115 -26.66 -2.11 -36.10
N LYS A 116 -26.18 -3.35 -35.86
CA LYS A 116 -26.73 -4.57 -36.45
C LYS A 116 -28.17 -4.85 -36.00
N TYR A 117 -28.49 -4.58 -34.74
CA TYR A 117 -29.81 -4.84 -34.16
C TYR A 117 -30.70 -3.59 -34.05
N LYS A 118 -30.26 -2.44 -34.64
CA LYS A 118 -30.99 -1.17 -34.65
C LYS A 118 -31.56 -0.78 -33.29
N TRP A 119 -30.68 -0.72 -32.28
CA TRP A 119 -31.12 -0.41 -30.92
C TRP A 119 -31.68 1.00 -30.80
N GLU A 120 -32.84 1.10 -30.17
CA GLU A 120 -33.40 2.38 -29.75
C GLU A 120 -32.56 3.01 -28.63
N ARG A 121 -32.57 4.35 -28.55
CA ARG A 121 -31.84 5.10 -27.52
C ARG A 121 -32.20 4.68 -26.10
N TYR A 122 -33.42 4.18 -25.89
CA TYR A 122 -33.88 3.65 -24.61
C TYR A 122 -32.97 2.52 -24.09
N TYR A 123 -32.53 1.60 -24.96
CA TYR A 123 -31.69 0.48 -24.55
C TYR A 123 -30.30 0.93 -24.11
N LEU A 124 -29.71 1.92 -24.79
CA LEU A 124 -28.42 2.49 -24.38
C LEU A 124 -28.50 3.16 -23.01
N LYS A 125 -29.58 3.91 -22.77
CA LYS A 125 -29.84 4.54 -21.46
C LYS A 125 -30.04 3.48 -20.36
N PHE A 126 -30.78 2.42 -20.66
CA PHE A 126 -30.99 1.30 -19.73
C PHE A 126 -29.67 0.62 -19.36
N LEU A 127 -28.83 0.28 -20.34
CA LEU A 127 -27.52 -0.38 -20.12
C LEU A 127 -26.61 0.47 -19.24
N PHE A 128 -26.52 1.77 -19.50
CA PHE A 128 -25.69 2.68 -18.72
C PHE A 128 -26.21 2.86 -17.29
N ASN A 129 -27.51 3.09 -17.11
CA ASN A 129 -28.10 3.26 -15.78
C ASN A 129 -27.97 1.99 -14.92
N SER A 130 -28.16 0.82 -15.52
CA SER A 130 -28.00 -0.47 -14.84
C SER A 130 -26.57 -0.65 -14.32
N ALA A 131 -25.57 -0.37 -15.16
CA ALA A 131 -24.17 -0.43 -14.78
C ALA A 131 -23.81 0.59 -13.68
N LEU A 132 -24.36 1.80 -13.76
CA LEU A 132 -24.15 2.85 -12.76
C LEU A 132 -24.71 2.46 -11.38
N ILE A 133 -25.90 1.87 -11.33
CA ILE A 133 -26.49 1.40 -10.06
C ILE A 133 -25.60 0.31 -9.45
N SER A 134 -25.22 -0.70 -10.24
CA SER A 134 -24.31 -1.75 -9.78
C SER A 134 -22.99 -1.18 -9.28
N LEU A 135 -22.42 -0.20 -10.00
CA LEU A 135 -21.18 0.47 -9.64
C LEU A 135 -21.26 1.13 -8.26
N ILE A 136 -22.38 1.77 -7.92
CA ILE A 136 -22.58 2.38 -6.59
C ILE A 136 -22.50 1.32 -5.48
N PHE A 137 -23.15 0.17 -5.66
CA PHE A 137 -23.07 -0.92 -4.69
C PHE A 137 -21.65 -1.45 -4.52
N VAL A 138 -20.93 -1.64 -5.63
CA VAL A 138 -19.53 -2.06 -5.58
C VAL A 138 -18.66 -1.01 -4.89
N ALA A 139 -18.84 0.27 -5.21
CA ALA A 139 -18.09 1.34 -4.57
C ALA A 139 -18.31 1.41 -3.05
N ILE A 140 -19.56 1.25 -2.59
CA ILE A 140 -19.89 1.19 -1.16
C ILE A 140 -19.21 -0.01 -0.51
N THR A 141 -19.36 -1.20 -1.09
CA THR A 141 -18.80 -2.44 -0.52
C THR A 141 -17.27 -2.41 -0.47
N GLU A 142 -16.60 -2.03 -1.56
CA GLU A 142 -15.14 -1.88 -1.60
C GLU A 142 -14.62 -0.86 -0.58
N THR A 143 -15.31 0.27 -0.46
CA THR A 143 -14.95 1.29 0.54
C THR A 143 -15.08 0.72 1.95
N LEU A 144 -16.19 0.06 2.27
CA LEU A 144 -16.40 -0.58 3.57
C LEU A 144 -15.33 -1.65 3.85
N PHE A 145 -14.99 -2.49 2.88
CA PHE A 145 -13.95 -3.50 3.02
C PHE A 145 -12.59 -2.87 3.34
N MET A 146 -12.21 -1.82 2.63
CA MET A 146 -10.95 -1.12 2.85
C MET A 146 -10.89 -0.47 4.25
N PHE A 147 -11.95 0.20 4.69
CA PHE A 147 -11.95 0.83 6.02
C PHE A 147 -12.03 -0.18 7.17
N LEU A 148 -12.83 -1.24 7.03
CA LEU A 148 -13.06 -2.20 8.12
C LEU A 148 -11.93 -3.23 8.24
N ILE A 149 -11.39 -3.70 7.11
CA ILE A 149 -10.39 -4.76 7.09
C ILE A 149 -8.99 -4.19 6.95
N ALA A 150 -8.73 -3.35 5.94
CA ALA A 150 -7.36 -2.96 5.61
C ALA A 150 -6.72 -2.09 6.71
N GLN A 151 -7.48 -1.23 7.38
CA GLN A 151 -6.96 -0.41 8.48
C GLN A 151 -6.51 -1.23 9.71
N ASN A 152 -7.13 -2.37 9.95
CA ASN A 152 -6.82 -3.23 11.10
C ASN A 152 -5.82 -4.34 10.75
N TYR A 153 -5.41 -4.44 9.48
CA TYR A 153 -4.48 -5.47 9.04
C TYR A 153 -3.05 -5.02 9.33
N LEU A 154 -2.34 -5.77 10.18
CA LEU A 154 -0.91 -5.58 10.42
C LEU A 154 -0.13 -6.25 9.29
N SER A 155 0.40 -5.44 8.37
CA SER A 155 1.13 -5.93 7.19
C SER A 155 2.54 -6.40 7.56
N ALA A 156 3.14 -5.82 8.60
CA ALA A 156 4.45 -6.21 9.10
C ALA A 156 4.34 -6.89 10.47
N ASP A 157 5.01 -8.05 10.63
CA ASP A 157 5.11 -8.76 11.91
C ASP A 157 6.05 -7.97 12.86
N PRO A 158 5.51 -7.38 13.95
CA PRO A 158 6.31 -6.59 14.88
C PRO A 158 7.47 -7.38 15.49
N ASN A 159 7.28 -8.69 15.71
CA ASN A 159 8.30 -9.53 16.34
C ASN A 159 9.49 -9.77 15.42
N GLN A 160 9.26 -9.92 14.11
CA GLN A 160 10.34 -10.05 13.14
C GLN A 160 11.13 -8.76 12.98
N ILE A 161 10.45 -7.61 13.01
CA ILE A 161 11.15 -6.32 12.98
C ILE A 161 12.00 -6.15 14.24
N LYS A 162 11.44 -6.43 15.42
CA LYS A 162 12.19 -6.38 16.68
C LYS A 162 13.42 -7.29 16.69
N MET A 163 13.27 -8.53 16.23
CA MET A 163 14.38 -9.47 16.06
C MET A 163 15.48 -8.90 15.18
N LYS A 164 15.15 -8.38 13.99
CA LYS A 164 16.14 -7.76 13.09
C LYS A 164 16.82 -6.54 13.71
N ILE A 165 16.10 -5.73 14.47
CA ILE A 165 16.68 -4.58 15.20
C ILE A 165 17.69 -5.08 16.24
N ILE A 166 17.31 -6.07 17.05
CA ILE A 166 18.19 -6.66 18.07
C ILE A 166 19.41 -7.30 17.41
N ASP A 167 19.24 -8.06 16.34
CA ASP A 167 20.34 -8.69 15.61
C ASP A 167 21.29 -7.64 15.02
N THR A 168 20.76 -6.53 14.48
CA THR A 168 21.56 -5.44 13.93
C THR A 168 22.33 -4.71 15.01
N ILE A 169 21.71 -4.44 16.16
CA ILE A 169 22.39 -3.82 17.31
C ILE A 169 23.46 -4.79 17.86
N GLY A 170 23.10 -6.07 18.02
CA GLY A 170 23.98 -7.14 18.49
C GLY A 170 25.18 -7.37 17.57
N SER A 171 25.01 -7.29 16.26
CA SER A 171 26.11 -7.41 15.29
C SER A 171 26.97 -6.16 15.21
N ASN A 172 26.41 -5.00 15.56
CA ASN A 172 27.13 -3.73 15.64
C ASN A 172 27.66 -3.43 17.05
N THR A 173 27.69 -4.41 17.96
CA THR A 173 28.37 -4.24 19.25
C THR A 173 29.86 -4.08 18.98
N CYS A 174 30.28 -2.84 19.12
CA CYS A 174 31.66 -2.43 18.99
C CYS A 174 32.38 -2.87 20.27
N ASP A 175 33.32 -3.82 20.16
CA ASP A 175 34.12 -4.30 21.29
C ASP A 175 35.06 -3.18 21.75
N PRO A 176 34.83 -2.56 22.92
CA PRO A 176 35.64 -1.44 23.39
C PRO A 176 37.09 -1.85 23.66
N CYS A 177 37.38 -3.16 23.74
CA CYS A 177 38.74 -3.68 23.89
C CYS A 177 39.50 -3.85 22.57
N LYS A 178 38.80 -3.83 21.43
CA LYS A 178 39.40 -3.91 20.08
C LYS A 178 39.29 -2.61 19.31
N HIS A 179 38.26 -1.79 19.58
CA HIS A 179 37.99 -0.54 18.90
C HIS A 179 37.73 0.57 19.93
N PRO A 180 38.71 1.44 20.23
CA PRO A 180 38.56 2.47 21.26
C PRO A 180 37.62 3.63 20.89
N GLU A 181 37.14 3.67 19.64
CA GLU A 181 36.28 4.72 19.09
C GLU A 181 34.77 4.45 19.30
N CYS A 182 34.40 3.39 20.02
CA CYS A 182 33.01 3.03 20.24
C CYS A 182 32.25 4.06 21.12
N ILE A 183 31.05 4.43 20.69
CA ILE A 183 30.14 5.31 21.44
C ILE A 183 29.71 4.58 22.74
N GLY A 184 29.93 5.20 23.90
CA GLY A 184 29.69 4.59 25.21
C GLY A 184 30.92 4.01 25.90
N SER A 185 32.13 4.28 25.39
CA SER A 185 33.42 3.96 26.03
C SER A 185 33.61 4.69 27.37
N ILE A 186 32.96 4.19 28.42
CA ILE A 186 33.45 4.33 29.78
C ILE A 186 34.52 3.26 29.91
N THR A 187 35.79 3.68 30.02
CA THR A 187 37.01 2.85 30.22
C THR A 187 36.73 1.37 30.48
N ALA A 188 36.57 0.58 29.41
CA ALA A 188 36.37 -0.85 29.56
C ALA A 188 37.66 -1.45 30.15
N ILE A 189 37.55 -2.16 31.27
CA ILE A 189 38.67 -2.89 31.85
C ILE A 189 38.88 -4.14 31.00
N CYS A 190 39.74 -4.03 30.00
CA CYS A 190 40.05 -5.12 29.10
C CYS A 190 41.02 -6.10 29.78
N PRO A 191 40.79 -7.42 29.67
CA PRO A 191 41.73 -8.41 30.17
C PRO A 191 43.07 -8.24 29.45
N LYS A 192 44.18 -8.20 30.20
CA LYS A 192 45.53 -8.18 29.62
C LYS A 192 45.79 -9.51 28.89
N PRO A 193 46.51 -9.48 27.76
CA PRO A 193 46.82 -10.66 26.95
C PRO A 193 47.62 -11.71 27.74
#